data_AF-A0AAE3W7S9-F1
#
_entry.id   AF-A0AAE3W7S9-F1
#
_cell.length_a   1.000
_cell.length_b   1.000
_cell.length_c   1.000
_cell.angle_alpha   90.00
_cell.angle_beta   90.00
_cell.angle_gamma   90.00
#
_symmetry.space_group_name_H-M   'P 1'
#
loop_
_entity.id
_entity.type
_entity.pdbx_description
1 polymer ?
#
loop_
_entity_poly.entity_id
_entity_poly.type
_entity_poly.pdbx_seq_one_letter_code
_entity_poly.pdbx_strand_id
1 'polypeptide(L)'
;MLDTVVRTVDAHSGELNITTYEHLALRDANTGTGHPLFQLGILDSRYRPKPAASTYRRLIEELSVRPVEVPASHRSPFSSLR
;
A
#
# COMPACT_ATOMS: atom_id res chain seq x y z
N MET A 1 15.77 -2.13 0.70
CA MET A 1 14.98 -2.06 1.94
C MET A 1 13.49 -2.26 1.67
N LEU A 2 12.82 -1.37 0.92
CA LEU A 2 11.36 -1.47 0.67
C LEU A 2 10.93 -2.84 0.12
N ASP A 3 11.61 -3.33 -0.93
CA ASP A 3 11.31 -4.63 -1.56
C ASP A 3 11.36 -5.78 -0.54
N THR A 4 12.45 -5.85 0.23
CA THR A 4 12.62 -6.84 1.30
C THR A 4 11.47 -6.79 2.31
N VAL A 5 11.13 -5.62 2.84
CA VAL A 5 10.06 -5.48 3.84
C VAL A 5 8.71 -5.95 3.30
N VAL A 6 8.32 -5.48 2.10
CA VAL A 6 7.03 -5.83 1.50
C VAL A 6 6.94 -7.33 1.24
N ARG A 7 7.98 -7.92 0.64
CA ARG A 7 7.99 -9.37 0.36
C ARG A 7 8.01 -10.23 1.62
N THR A 8 8.67 -9.78 2.68
CA THR A 8 8.62 -10.48 3.96
C THR A 8 7.21 -10.45 4.54
N VAL A 9 6.52 -9.31 4.51
CA VAL A 9 5.12 -9.22 4.96
C VAL A 9 4.22 -10.12 4.11
N ASP A 10 4.37 -10.09 2.79
CA ASP A 10 3.61 -10.93 1.87
C ASP A 10 3.83 -12.43 2.12
N ALA A 11 5.08 -12.87 2.27
CA ALA A 11 5.43 -14.27 2.52
C ALA A 11 4.82 -14.84 3.82
N HIS A 12 4.59 -13.99 4.83
CA HIS A 12 3.98 -14.38 6.10
C HIS A 12 2.49 -14.01 6.20
N SER A 13 1.90 -13.43 5.15
CA SER A 13 0.54 -12.87 5.20
C SER A 13 -0.53 -13.91 5.55
N GLY A 14 -0.44 -15.12 4.96
CA GLY A 14 -1.37 -16.21 5.24
C GLY A 14 -1.25 -16.78 6.65
N GLU A 15 -0.02 -16.98 7.14
CA GLU A 15 0.24 -17.52 8.48
C GLU A 15 -0.21 -16.55 9.59
N LEU A 16 0.06 -15.26 9.39
CA LEU A 16 -0.18 -14.22 10.39
C LEU A 16 -1.52 -13.49 10.19
N ASN A 17 -2.33 -13.92 9.22
CA ASN A 17 -3.60 -13.28 8.85
C ASN A 17 -3.45 -11.77 8.57
N ILE A 18 -2.39 -11.38 7.85
CA ILE A 18 -2.16 -10.01 7.42
C ILE A 18 -2.91 -9.81 6.10
N THR A 19 -3.89 -8.91 6.12
CA THR A 19 -4.74 -8.64 4.95
C THR A 19 -4.25 -7.47 4.10
N THR A 20 -3.45 -6.57 4.68
CA THR A 20 -3.01 -5.35 4.02
C THR A 20 -1.63 -4.92 4.51
N TYR A 21 -0.79 -4.47 3.57
CA TYR A 21 0.41 -3.68 3.86
C TYR A 21 0.19 -2.24 3.39
N GLU A 22 0.44 -1.27 4.26
CA GLU A 22 0.42 0.15 3.92
C GLU A 22 1.79 0.78 4.15
N HIS A 23 2.31 1.47 3.15
CA HIS A 23 3.62 2.09 3.23
C HIS A 23 3.56 3.51 3.83
N LEU A 24 4.30 3.72 4.93
CA LEU A 24 4.60 5.06 5.46
C LEU A 24 5.87 5.60 4.79
N ALA A 25 5.85 6.70 4.02
CA ALA A 25 4.70 7.54 3.64
C ALA A 25 4.66 7.77 2.12
N LEU A 26 3.53 8.30 1.63
CA LEU A 26 3.42 8.66 0.20
C LEU A 26 4.46 9.70 -0.21
N ARG A 27 4.64 10.76 0.57
CA ARG A 27 5.61 11.83 0.31
C ARG A 27 6.43 12.20 1.53
N ASP A 28 7.58 12.81 1.29
CA ASP A 28 8.36 13.47 2.33
C ASP A 28 7.51 14.54 3.00
N ALA A 29 7.66 14.66 4.32
CA ALA A 29 7.08 15.78 5.05
C ALA A 29 7.74 17.09 4.59
N ASN A 30 9.08 17.12 4.52
CA ASN A 30 9.87 18.23 3.99
C ASN A 30 11.29 17.79 3.58
N THR A 31 11.52 17.70 2.27
CA THR A 31 12.81 17.27 1.69
C THR A 31 13.95 18.27 1.95
N GLY A 32 13.66 19.56 2.11
CA GLY A 32 14.68 20.62 2.22
C GLY A 32 15.36 20.72 3.59
N THR A 33 14.89 19.98 4.60
CA THR A 33 15.37 20.09 5.98
C THR A 33 16.70 19.38 6.26
N GLY A 34 17.09 18.43 5.40
CA GLY A 34 18.20 17.51 5.69
C GLY A 34 17.92 16.50 6.82
N HIS A 35 16.77 16.59 7.51
CA HIS A 35 16.43 15.70 8.62
C HIS A 35 15.84 14.38 8.09
N PRO A 36 16.43 13.21 8.39
CA PRO A 36 16.02 11.92 7.79
C PRO A 36 14.55 11.55 8.03
N LEU A 37 14.03 11.83 9.23
CA LEU A 37 12.63 11.53 9.58
C LEU A 37 11.59 12.34 8.77
N PHE A 38 12.00 13.44 8.12
CA PHE A 38 11.13 14.20 7.23
C PHE A 38 11.23 13.74 5.77
N GLN A 39 12.03 12.71 5.48
CA GLN A 39 12.33 12.23 4.14
C GLN A 39 11.97 10.75 3.92
N LEU A 40 10.97 10.26 4.68
CA LEU A 40 10.49 8.88 4.63
C LEU A 40 9.54 8.58 3.44
N GLY A 41 9.26 9.56 2.59
CA GLY A 41 8.34 9.39 1.47
C GLY A 41 8.92 8.59 0.31
N ILE A 42 8.05 7.91 -0.43
CA ILE A 42 8.39 7.39 -1.77
C ILE A 42 8.39 8.50 -2.85
N LEU A 43 7.78 9.64 -2.53
CA LEU A 43 7.88 10.89 -3.28
C LEU A 43 8.63 11.94 -2.44
N ASP A 44 9.25 12.91 -3.10
CA ASP A 44 9.75 14.10 -2.40
C ASP A 44 8.59 15.04 -1.99
N SER A 45 8.89 16.11 -1.25
CA SER A 45 7.86 17.03 -0.74
C SER A 45 7.17 17.86 -1.83
N ARG A 46 7.64 17.77 -3.09
CA ARG A 46 7.01 18.34 -4.29
C ARG A 46 6.35 17.26 -5.16
N TYR A 47 6.14 16.07 -4.61
CA TYR A 47 5.53 14.91 -5.29
C TYR A 47 6.35 14.34 -6.46
N ARG A 48 7.64 14.67 -6.57
CA ARG A 48 8.51 14.04 -7.58
C ARG A 48 8.88 12.63 -7.13
N PRO A 49 8.81 11.63 -8.02
CA PRO A 49 9.07 10.24 -7.65
C PRO A 49 10.53 10.02 -7.25
N LYS A 50 10.74 9.30 -6.14
CA LYS A 50 12.03 8.70 -5.80
C LYS A 50 12.11 7.29 -6.38
N PRO A 51 13.31 6.65 -6.43
CA PRO A 51 13.44 5.26 -6.89
C PRO A 51 12.53 4.27 -6.13
N ALA A 52 12.21 4.54 -4.86
CA ALA A 52 11.28 3.72 -4.09
C ALA A 52 9.86 3.70 -4.68
N ALA A 53 9.42 4.75 -5.38
CA ALA A 53 8.09 4.79 -6.00
C ALA A 53 7.94 3.77 -7.13
N SER A 54 8.96 3.59 -7.98
CA SER A 54 8.94 2.56 -9.03
C SER A 54 8.97 1.16 -8.44
N THR A 55 9.78 0.95 -7.38
CA THR A 55 9.81 -0.33 -6.66
C THR A 55 8.45 -0.66 -6.04
N TYR A 56 7.80 0.32 -5.39
CA TYR A 56 6.50 0.11 -4.76
C TYR A 56 5.41 -0.20 -5.79
N ARG A 57 5.38 0.50 -6.93
CA ARG A 57 4.44 0.20 -8.03
C ARG A 57 4.57 -1.23 -8.54
N ARG A 58 5.80 -1.66 -8.83
CA ARG A 58 6.08 -3.03 -9.26
C ARG A 58 5.61 -4.06 -8.23
N LEU A 59 5.86 -3.83 -6.95
CA LEU A 59 5.41 -4.73 -5.87
C LEU A 59 3.88 -4.80 -5.76
N ILE A 60 3.18 -3.68 -5.92
CA ILE A 60 1.71 -3.66 -5.97
C ILE A 60 1.22 -4.51 -7.14
N GLU A 61 1.80 -4.35 -8.33
CA GLU A 61 1.44 -5.13 -9.52
C GLU A 61 1.70 -6.63 -9.35
N GLU A 62 2.80 -7.00 -8.69
CA GLU A 62 3.19 -8.40 -8.48
C GLU A 62 2.37 -9.10 -7.38
N LEU A 63 2.04 -8.39 -6.29
CA LEU A 63 1.56 -9.03 -5.05
C LEU A 63 0.10 -8.71 -4.70
N SER A 64 -0.50 -7.68 -5.29
CA SER A 64 -1.89 -7.35 -4.98
C SER A 64 -2.85 -8.29 -5.72
N VAL A 65 -3.67 -9.02 -4.96
CA VAL A 65 -4.81 -9.74 -5.53
C VAL A 65 -5.82 -8.70 -6.02
N ARG A 66 -6.14 -8.70 -7.31
CA ARG A 66 -7.26 -7.90 -7.80
C ARG A 66 -8.54 -8.42 -7.13
N PRO A 67 -9.35 -7.55 -6.50
CA PRO A 67 -10.67 -7.98 -6.03
C PRO A 67 -11.40 -8.62 -7.20
N VAL A 68 -11.85 -9.86 -7.02
CA VAL A 68 -12.81 -10.45 -7.95
C VAL A 68 -14.07 -9.61 -7.82
N GLU A 69 -14.52 -8.98 -8.91
CA GLU A 69 -15.85 -8.35 -8.94
C GLU A 69 -16.87 -9.42 -8.56
N VAL A 70 -17.46 -9.30 -7.38
CA VAL A 70 -18.61 -10.11 -7.01
C VAL A 70 -19.80 -9.54 -7.78
N PRO A 71 -20.43 -10.29 -8.71
CA PRO A 71 -21.60 -9.80 -9.43
C PRO A 71 -22.68 -9.39 -8.44
N ALA A 72 -23.40 -8.31 -8.74
CA ALA A 72 -24.35 -7.63 -7.84
C ALA A 72 -25.64 -8.43 -7.51
N SER A 73 -25.61 -9.75 -7.42
CA SER A 73 -26.79 -10.62 -7.25
C SER A 73 -27.06 -11.11 -5.83
N HIS A 74 -26.41 -10.57 -4.79
CA HIS A 74 -26.79 -10.82 -3.39
C HIS A 74 -27.10 -9.50 -2.66
N ARG A 75 -28.18 -8.84 -3.05
CA ARG A 75 -28.85 -7.91 -2.13
C ARG A 75 -29.52 -8.76 -1.05
N SER A 76 -29.04 -8.61 0.18
CA SER A 76 -29.61 -9.23 1.38
C SER A 76 -31.10 -8.91 1.52
N PRO A 77 -31.97 -9.87 1.93
CA PRO A 77 -33.42 -9.66 2.06
C PRO A 77 -33.81 -8.72 3.21
N PHE A 78 -32.85 -8.19 3.99
CA PHE A 78 -33.12 -7.34 5.15
C PHE A 78 -33.20 -5.84 4.83
N SER A 79 -33.76 -5.45 3.67
CA SER A 79 -33.92 -4.03 3.30
C SER A 79 -35.25 -3.39 3.73
N SER A 80 -36.04 -4.03 4.60
CA SER A 80 -37.41 -3.58 4.92
C SER A 80 -37.71 -3.38 6.41
N LEU A 81 -36.73 -2.89 7.18
CA LEU A 81 -36.99 -2.32 8.52
C LEU A 81 -36.54 -0.86 8.57
N ARG A 82 -37.35 0.02 7.97
CA ARG A 82 -37.52 1.42 8.35
C ARG A 82 -38.97 1.82 8.15
#